data_AF-A0A2Z6NRX6-F1
#
_entry.id   AF-A0A2Z6NRX6-F1
#
_cell.length_a   1.000
_cell.length_b   1.000
_cell.length_c   1.000
_cell.angle_alpha   90.00
_cell.angle_beta   90.00
_cell.angle_gamma   90.00
#
_symmetry.space_group_name_H-M   'P 1'
#
loop_
_entity.id
_entity.type
_entity.pdbx_description
1 polymer ?
#
loop_
_entity_poly.entity_id
_entity_poly.type
_entity_poly.pdbx_seq_one_letter_code
_entity_poly.pdbx_strand_id
1 'polypeptide(L)'
;VCRIWLVPNEYYYVNTRFSHSLCGHFVDKKPGEVVRTFHLKITLKDKSRKVLAWCTGQTAMDLLQISPEEFYDLPEDEQLMYPSSLENEKFMVAL
;
A
#
# COMPACT_ATOMS: atom_id res chain seq x y z
N VAL A 1 -8.20 19.00 -3.24
CA VAL A 1 -7.30 18.36 -2.25
C VAL A 1 -8.12 17.95 -1.03
N CYS A 2 -8.06 16.69 -0.64
CA CYS A 2 -8.79 16.09 0.46
C CYS A 2 -7.82 15.54 1.50
N ARG A 3 -8.15 15.66 2.79
CA ARG A 3 -7.38 15.06 3.88
C ARG A 3 -7.98 13.71 4.23
N ILE A 4 -7.16 12.68 4.17
CA ILE A 4 -7.56 11.31 4.49
C ILE A 4 -6.69 10.71 5.59
N TRP A 5 -7.18 9.64 6.20
CA TRP A 5 -6.51 8.84 7.21
C TRP A 5 -6.65 7.36 6.87
N LEU A 6 -5.63 6.59 7.22
CA LEU A 6 -5.70 5.13 7.16
C LEU A 6 -6.49 4.61 8.37
N VAL A 7 -7.24 3.53 8.19
CA VAL A 7 -7.98 2.84 9.26
C VAL A 7 -7.62 1.35 9.25
N PRO A 8 -6.37 1.00 9.64
CA PRO A 8 -5.88 -0.37 9.58
C PRO A 8 -6.66 -1.33 10.48
N ASN A 9 -7.24 -0.83 11.58
CA ASN A 9 -8.05 -1.61 12.53
C ASN A 9 -9.40 -2.11 11.97
N GLU A 10 -9.86 -1.61 10.81
CA GLU A 10 -11.10 -2.09 10.18
C GLU A 10 -10.83 -3.13 9.10
N TYR A 11 -10.14 -2.71 8.04
CA TYR A 11 -9.71 -3.62 6.99
C TYR A 11 -8.40 -3.15 6.42
N TYR A 12 -7.47 -4.09 6.35
CA TYR A 12 -6.19 -3.89 5.73
C TYR A 12 -5.68 -5.19 5.11
N TYR A 13 -5.09 -5.06 3.94
CA TYR A 13 -4.35 -6.13 3.29
C TYR A 13 -3.19 -5.52 2.53
N VAL A 14 -1.97 -5.90 2.90
CA VAL A 14 -0.78 -5.65 2.10
C VAL A 14 -0.18 -6.95 1.65
N ASN A 15 0.18 -6.94 0.38
CA ASN A 15 1.03 -7.95 -0.21
C ASN A 15 1.94 -7.27 -1.23
N THR A 16 3.06 -7.90 -1.53
CA THR A 16 3.93 -7.50 -2.62
C THR A 16 3.73 -8.44 -3.81
N ARG A 17 3.82 -7.87 -5.01
CA ARG A 17 3.72 -8.60 -6.29
C ARG A 17 4.80 -8.13 -7.24
N PHE A 18 5.05 -8.87 -8.31
CA PHE A 18 5.89 -8.38 -9.40
C PHE A 18 5.03 -7.72 -10.48
N SER A 19 5.55 -6.63 -11.05
CA SER A 19 4.96 -5.96 -12.21
C SER A 19 6.01 -5.59 -13.23
N HIS A 20 5.63 -5.48 -14.51
CA HIS A 20 6.51 -4.92 -15.52
C HIS A 20 6.84 -3.46 -15.21
N SER A 21 8.13 -3.10 -15.26
CA SER A 21 8.59 -1.72 -15.03
C SER A 21 7.96 -0.71 -15.98
N LEU A 22 7.72 -1.11 -17.23
CA LEU A 22 7.25 -0.21 -18.31
C LEU A 22 5.73 -0.01 -18.33
N CYS A 23 4.93 -1.03 -17.97
CA CYS A 23 3.47 -0.99 -18.12
C CYS A 23 2.68 -1.29 -16.85
N GLY A 24 3.34 -1.67 -15.75
CA GLY A 24 2.70 -1.95 -14.46
C GLY A 24 1.84 -3.22 -14.41
N HIS A 25 1.83 -4.04 -15.46
CA HIS A 25 1.06 -5.29 -15.47
C HIS A 25 1.64 -6.32 -14.49
N PHE A 26 0.80 -6.98 -13.71
CA PHE A 26 1.23 -7.98 -12.73
C PHE A 26 1.63 -9.30 -13.39
N VAL A 27 2.66 -9.94 -12.85
CA VAL A 27 3.20 -11.21 -13.35
C VAL A 27 3.58 -12.16 -12.22
N ASP A 28 3.39 -13.46 -12.45
CA ASP A 28 3.62 -14.51 -11.43
C ASP A 28 5.07 -15.03 -11.39
N LYS A 29 5.82 -14.85 -12.48
CA LYS A 29 7.21 -15.32 -12.63
C LYS A 29 8.10 -14.19 -13.12
N LYS A 30 9.40 -14.32 -12.89
CA LYS A 30 10.43 -13.40 -13.42
C LYS A 30 11.00 -13.88 -14.77
N PRO A 31 10.36 -13.59 -15.92
CA PRO A 31 11.10 -13.40 -17.16
C PRO A 31 10.99 -11.93 -17.62
N GLY A 32 12.11 -11.20 -17.67
CA GLY A 32 12.19 -9.80 -18.11
C GLY A 32 12.41 -8.76 -17.00
N GLU A 33 12.36 -7.47 -17.35
CA GLU A 33 12.50 -6.33 -16.43
C GLU A 33 11.24 -6.15 -15.57
N VAL A 34 11.21 -6.81 -14.41
CA VAL A 34 10.13 -6.73 -13.44
C VAL A 34 10.59 -6.09 -12.14
N VAL A 35 9.70 -5.31 -11.52
CA VAL A 35 9.90 -4.64 -10.23
C VAL A 35 8.91 -5.17 -9.21
N ARG A 36 9.32 -5.22 -7.94
CA ARG A 36 8.40 -5.51 -6.84
C ARG A 36 7.54 -4.27 -6.60
N THR A 37 6.26 -4.48 -6.35
CA THR A 37 5.29 -3.41 -6.08
C THR A 37 4.31 -3.87 -5.02
N PHE A 38 3.72 -2.92 -4.30
CA PHE A 38 2.59 -3.20 -3.43
C PHE A 38 1.30 -3.46 -4.20
N HIS A 39 0.48 -4.32 -3.62
CA HIS A 39 -0.94 -4.43 -3.87
C HIS A 39 -1.66 -4.22 -2.53
N LEU A 40 -2.06 -2.98 -2.30
CA LEU A 40 -2.65 -2.50 -1.05
C LEU A 40 -4.17 -2.46 -1.18
N LYS A 41 -4.88 -3.02 -0.20
CA LYS A 41 -6.31 -2.76 0.03
C LYS A 41 -6.48 -2.27 1.45
N ILE A 42 -7.15 -1.14 1.63
CA ILE A 42 -7.20 -0.47 2.91
C ILE A 42 -8.46 0.38 3.07
N THR A 43 -8.98 0.42 4.29
CA THR A 43 -10.00 1.41 4.65
C THR A 43 -9.36 2.79 4.81
N LEU A 44 -9.82 3.73 3.99
CA LEU A 44 -9.53 5.15 4.12
C LEU A 44 -10.73 5.84 4.77
N LYS A 45 -10.48 6.84 5.60
CA LYS A 45 -11.54 7.73 6.10
C LYS A 45 -11.21 9.18 5.77
N ASP A 46 -12.25 9.96 5.55
CA ASP A 46 -12.21 11.41 5.62
C ASP A 46 -13.09 11.91 6.80
N LYS A 47 -13.44 13.19 6.81
CA LYS A 47 -14.25 13.78 7.89
C LYS A 47 -15.70 13.26 7.90
N SER A 48 -16.16 12.67 6.81
CA SER A 48 -17.56 12.33 6.56
C SER A 48 -17.80 10.82 6.46
N ARG A 49 -16.91 10.08 5.81
CA ARG A 49 -17.13 8.69 5.44
C ARG A 49 -15.86 7.87 5.45
N LYS A 50 -16.06 6.56 5.50
CA LYS A 50 -15.03 5.54 5.30
C LYS A 50 -15.28 4.86 3.96
N VAL A 51 -14.21 4.54 3.26
CA VAL A 51 -14.25 3.83 1.97
C VAL A 51 -13.16 2.77 1.95
N LEU A 52 -13.47 1.61 1.38
CA LEU A 52 -12.45 0.62 1.06
C LEU A 52 -11.82 1.02 -0.27
N ALA A 53 -10.52 1.28 -0.26
CA ALA A 53 -9.75 1.63 -1.44
C ALA A 53 -8.70 0.55 -1.74
N TRP A 54 -8.27 0.52 -3.00
CA TRP A 54 -7.14 -0.29 -3.43
C TRP A 54 -6.20 0.58 -4.25
N CYS A 55 -4.90 0.36 -4.09
CA CYS A 55 -3.88 1.04 -4.87
C CYS A 55 -2.62 0.18 -4.99
N THR A 56 -1.76 0.56 -5.93
CA THR A 56 -0.56 -0.15 -6.31
C THR A 56 0.56 0.86 -6.59
N GLY A 57 1.79 0.37 -6.78
CA GLY A 57 2.92 1.21 -7.19
C GLY A 57 3.21 2.36 -6.22
N GLN A 58 3.56 3.52 -6.79
CA GLN A 58 4.01 4.69 -6.02
C GLN A 58 2.96 5.17 -5.01
N THR A 59 1.68 5.21 -5.36
CA THR A 59 0.63 5.64 -4.41
C THR A 59 0.59 4.75 -3.17
N ALA A 60 0.77 3.44 -3.34
CA ALA A 60 0.83 2.52 -2.21
C ALA A 60 2.11 2.74 -1.39
N MET A 61 3.25 2.97 -2.03
CA MET A 61 4.51 3.29 -1.33
C MET A 61 4.39 4.58 -0.52
N ASP A 62 3.77 5.62 -1.07
CA ASP A 62 3.58 6.90 -0.39
C ASP A 62 2.67 6.76 0.83
N LEU A 63 1.62 5.93 0.73
CA LEU A 63 0.72 5.65 1.86
C LEU A 63 1.40 4.81 2.94
N LEU A 64 2.23 3.83 2.54
CA LEU A 64 2.92 2.95 3.47
C LEU A 64 4.20 3.55 4.05
N GLN A 65 4.80 4.54 3.39
CA GLN A 65 6.07 5.17 3.80
C GLN A 65 7.23 4.16 3.93
N ILE A 66 7.21 3.12 3.10
CA ILE A 66 8.24 2.08 2.98
C ILE A 66 8.26 1.55 1.55
N SER A 67 9.40 1.06 1.07
CA SER A 67 9.49 0.41 -0.24
C SER A 67 8.97 -1.04 -0.23
N PRO A 68 8.54 -1.59 -1.37
CA PRO A 68 8.14 -2.99 -1.47
C PRO A 68 9.24 -3.99 -1.08
N GLU A 69 10.49 -3.65 -1.37
CA GLU A 69 11.68 -4.43 -1.02
C GLU A 69 11.89 -4.43 0.49
N GLU A 70 11.97 -3.25 1.11
CA GLU A 70 12.16 -3.12 2.56
C GLU A 70 11.03 -3.80 3.33
N PHE A 71 9.78 -3.64 2.91
CA PHE A 71 8.64 -4.31 3.55
C PHE A 71 8.71 -5.84 3.43
N TYR A 72 9.16 -6.36 2.28
CA TYR A 72 9.28 -7.81 2.06
C TYR A 72 10.36 -8.44 2.93
N ASP A 73 11.41 -7.67 3.26
CA ASP A 73 12.51 -8.12 4.10
C ASP A 73 12.20 -8.06 5.60
N LEU A 74 11.07 -7.44 6.01
CA LEU A 74 10.61 -7.46 7.40
C LEU A 74 10.15 -8.87 7.82
N PRO A 75 10.32 -9.25 9.11
CA PRO A 75 9.66 -10.40 9.71
C PRO A 75 8.13 -10.39 9.50
N GLU A 76 7.51 -11.56 9.42
CA GLU A 76 6.06 -11.68 9.15
C GLU A 76 5.19 -10.97 10.20
N ASP A 77 5.57 -11.06 11.47
CA ASP A 77 4.93 -10.34 12.56
C ASP A 77 5.06 -8.83 12.44
N GLU A 78 6.23 -8.34 12.01
CA GLU A 78 6.42 -6.91 11.71
C GLU A 78 5.57 -6.47 10.52
N GLN A 79 5.49 -7.27 9.45
CA GLN A 79 4.61 -6.99 8.30
C GLN A 79 3.14 -6.88 8.70
N LEU A 80 2.69 -7.73 9.64
CA LEU A 80 1.32 -7.72 10.16
C LEU A 80 1.04 -6.48 11.03
N MET A 81 2.04 -6.01 11.78
CA MET A 81 1.90 -4.89 12.71
C MET A 81 2.17 -3.53 12.05
N TYR A 82 2.93 -3.50 10.95
CA TYR A 82 3.29 -2.29 10.21
C TYR A 82 2.10 -1.37 9.89
N PRO A 83 0.94 -1.87 9.41
CA PRO A 83 -0.20 -1.03 9.07
C PRO A 83 -0.71 -0.20 10.25
N SER A 84 -0.74 -0.82 11.43
CA SER A 84 -1.20 -0.21 12.67
C SER A 84 -0.29 0.95 13.12
N SER A 85 0.99 0.92 12.74
CA SER A 85 1.90 2.04 12.99
C SER A 85 1.49 3.33 12.27
N LEU A 86 0.69 3.23 11.20
CA LEU A 86 0.23 4.36 10.37
C LEU A 86 -1.17 4.88 10.74
N GLU A 87 -1.83 4.39 11.80
CA GLU A 87 -3.21 4.76 12.15
C GLU A 87 -3.41 6.27 12.38
N ASN A 88 -2.37 6.95 12.87
CA ASN A 88 -2.43 8.38 13.17
C ASN A 88 -2.01 9.28 11.99
N GLU A 89 -1.51 8.67 10.90
CA GLU A 89 -1.00 9.38 9.75
C GLU A 89 -2.11 10.02 8.91
N LYS A 90 -1.83 11.23 8.41
CA LYS A 90 -2.82 12.07 7.74
C LYS A 90 -2.25 12.50 6.39
N PHE A 91 -2.89 12.05 5.31
CA PHE A 91 -2.41 12.30 3.96
C PHE A 91 -3.24 13.38 3.28
N MET A 92 -2.59 14.21 2.46
CA MET A 92 -3.23 15.18 1.58
C MET A 92 -3.24 14.62 0.17
N VAL A 93 -4.43 14.42 -0.39
CA VAL A 93 -4.60 13.81 -1.72
C VAL A 93 -5.23 14.81 -2.66
N ALA A 94 -4.63 14.98 -3.85
CA ALA A 94 -5.26 15.68 -4.96
C ALA A 94 -6.07 14.67 -5.79
N LEU A 95 -7.26 15.11 -6.24
CA LEU A 95 -8.12 14.35 -7.14
C LEU A 95 -7.83 14.78 -8.58
#